data_AF-A0A836RQF2-F1
#
_entry.id   AF-A0A836RQF2-F1
#
_cell.length_a   1.000
_cell.length_b   1.000
_cell.length_c   1.000
_cell.angle_alpha   90.00
_cell.angle_beta   90.00
_cell.angle_gamma   90.00
#
_symmetry.space_group_name_H-M   'P 1'
#
loop_
_entity.id
_entity.type
_entity.pdbx_description
1 polymer ?
#
loop_
_entity_poly.entity_id
_entity_poly.type
_entity_poly.pdbx_seq_one_letter_code
_entity_poly.pdbx_strand_id
1 'polypeptide(L)'
;MRGKIVVKTSFRPGEAIGKVKRRLAGYDKIVATGYGRNLVDGADLVVTEISAFARGASHINPEVRTIIDLGGQDSKVIRVEKGRPVQFVMNDRCAAGSGNFIEKTAQALGLSLDEFGRLATKSGKPEMIDSLCVVMAETEVLSLVAEGKNLADIAAGICDTLIRRIAGFGARIGVAEEQRGDPAQSHRCYRPEGRYL
;
A
#
# COMPACT_ATOMS: atom_id res chain seq x y z
N MET A 1 6.20 20.82 10.32
CA MET A 1 6.26 20.42 8.90
C MET A 1 5.39 21.37 8.09
N ARG A 2 5.93 22.05 7.07
CA ARG A 2 5.11 22.79 6.09
C ARG A 2 4.20 21.77 5.38
N GLY A 3 2.91 22.10 5.27
CA GLY A 3 1.82 21.14 5.03
C GLY A 3 1.91 20.35 3.71
N LYS A 4 1.20 19.21 3.68
CA LYS A 4 1.03 18.35 2.51
C LYS A 4 0.37 19.14 1.37
N ILE A 5 1.01 19.18 0.20
CA ILE A 5 0.45 19.77 -1.01
C ILE A 5 -0.13 18.63 -1.86
N VAL A 6 -1.43 18.69 -2.15
CA VAL A 6 -2.10 17.72 -3.04
C VAL A 6 -2.65 18.47 -4.25
N VAL A 7 -2.24 18.05 -5.44
CA VAL A 7 -2.75 18.56 -6.72
C VAL A 7 -3.22 17.36 -7.54
N LYS A 8 -4.50 17.36 -7.95
CA LYS A 8 -5.03 16.30 -8.82
C LYS A 8 -4.41 16.42 -10.22
N THR A 9 -3.95 15.30 -10.76
CA THR A 9 -3.31 15.23 -12.08
C THR A 9 -4.30 15.43 -13.23
N SER A 10 -5.54 14.97 -13.08
CA SER A 10 -6.66 15.12 -14.03
C SER A 10 -6.28 14.88 -15.50
N PHE A 11 -5.56 13.79 -15.79
CA PHE A 11 -5.04 13.43 -17.13
C PHE A 11 -4.11 14.46 -17.80
N ARG A 12 -3.71 15.52 -17.09
CA ARG A 12 -2.82 16.60 -17.57
C ARG A 12 -1.59 16.71 -16.67
N PRO A 13 -0.66 15.74 -16.72
CA PRO A 13 0.45 15.67 -15.78
C PRO A 13 1.36 16.90 -15.79
N GLY A 14 1.65 17.47 -16.97
CA GLY A 14 2.47 18.67 -17.08
C GLY A 14 1.90 19.88 -16.32
N GLU A 15 0.58 20.08 -16.38
CA GLU A 15 -0.07 21.19 -15.66
C GLU A 15 -0.07 21.00 -14.15
N ALA A 16 -0.32 19.76 -13.71
CA ALA A 16 -0.27 19.42 -12.30
C ALA A 16 1.14 19.64 -11.74
N ILE A 17 2.17 19.18 -12.46
CA ILE A 17 3.58 19.39 -12.12
C ILE A 17 3.91 20.89 -12.07
N GLY A 18 3.48 21.68 -13.06
CA GLY A 18 3.68 23.13 -13.06
C GLY A 18 3.03 23.82 -11.86
N LYS A 19 1.83 23.40 -11.46
CA LYS A 19 1.15 23.89 -10.24
C LYS A 19 1.91 23.53 -8.97
N VAL A 20 2.42 22.30 -8.87
CA VAL A 20 3.22 21.85 -7.72
C VAL A 20 4.53 22.62 -7.63
N LYS A 21 5.29 22.74 -8.74
CA LYS A 21 6.57 23.47 -8.78
C LYS A 21 6.48 24.90 -8.28
N ARG A 22 5.45 25.66 -8.70
CA ARG A 22 5.23 27.03 -8.20
C ARG A 22 5.08 27.09 -6.69
N ARG A 23 4.51 26.05 -6.07
CA ARG A 23 4.34 25.94 -4.62
C ARG A 23 5.60 25.43 -3.91
N LEU A 24 6.55 24.85 -4.64
CA LEU A 24 7.84 24.38 -4.14
C LEU A 24 8.96 25.43 -4.27
N ALA A 25 8.69 26.62 -4.80
CA ALA A 25 9.69 27.65 -5.09
C ALA A 25 10.53 28.16 -3.89
N GLY A 26 10.21 27.74 -2.65
CA GLY A 26 10.96 28.07 -1.44
C GLY A 26 11.70 26.89 -0.80
N TYR A 27 11.92 25.80 -1.55
CA TYR A 27 12.70 24.64 -1.11
C TYR A 27 14.03 24.58 -1.85
N ASP A 28 15.13 24.22 -1.16
CA ASP A 28 16.48 24.18 -1.72
C ASP A 28 16.70 23.05 -2.73
N LYS A 29 15.96 21.95 -2.56
CA LYS A 29 16.06 20.74 -3.37
C LYS A 29 14.70 20.12 -3.63
N ILE A 30 14.52 19.61 -4.84
CA ILE A 30 13.33 18.87 -5.27
C ILE A 30 13.75 17.46 -5.67
N VAL A 31 13.17 16.46 -5.01
CA VAL A 31 13.36 15.04 -5.36
C VAL A 31 12.05 14.49 -5.91
N ALA A 32 12.11 13.89 -7.10
CA ALA A 32 10.95 13.30 -7.77
C ALA A 32 10.95 11.77 -7.65
N THR A 33 9.78 11.19 -7.33
CA THR A 33 9.57 9.74 -7.24
C THR A 33 8.18 9.30 -7.74
N GLY A 34 7.90 8.00 -7.70
CA GLY A 34 6.68 7.39 -8.27
C GLY A 34 6.73 7.19 -9.79
N TYR A 35 5.60 6.80 -10.38
CA TYR A 35 5.49 6.50 -11.81
C TYR A 35 5.73 7.71 -12.72
N GLY A 36 5.26 8.89 -12.31
CA GLY A 36 5.39 10.14 -13.07
C GLY A 36 6.70 10.90 -12.86
N ARG A 37 7.66 10.35 -12.11
CA ARG A 37 8.88 11.06 -11.68
C ARG A 37 9.69 11.69 -12.82
N ASN A 38 9.76 11.02 -13.97
CA ASN A 38 10.51 11.48 -15.14
C ASN A 38 9.82 12.63 -15.87
N LEU A 39 8.56 12.92 -15.56
CA LEU A 39 7.82 14.07 -16.11
C LEU A 39 8.13 15.35 -15.33
N VAL A 40 8.75 15.25 -14.15
CA VAL A 40 9.11 16.38 -13.31
C VAL A 40 10.44 16.94 -13.78
N ASP A 41 10.39 17.78 -14.81
CA ASP A 41 11.56 18.52 -15.29
C ASP A 41 12.21 19.34 -14.16
N GLY A 42 13.51 19.60 -14.18
CA GLY A 42 14.19 20.41 -13.16
C GLY A 42 14.13 19.90 -11.71
N ALA A 43 13.81 18.61 -11.48
CA ALA A 43 14.08 17.98 -10.19
C ALA A 43 15.59 17.77 -10.01
N ASP A 44 16.12 18.07 -8.83
CA ASP A 44 17.55 17.87 -8.52
C ASP A 44 17.94 16.40 -8.50
N LEU A 45 16.99 15.53 -8.14
CA LEU A 45 17.20 14.09 -8.11
C LEU A 45 15.92 13.35 -8.47
N VAL A 46 16.06 12.31 -9.29
CA VAL A 46 14.97 11.41 -9.68
C VAL A 46 15.28 10.02 -9.15
N VAL A 47 14.41 9.50 -8.28
CA VAL A 47 14.58 8.17 -7.67
C VAL A 47 13.34 7.32 -7.83
N THR A 48 13.51 6.00 -7.89
CA THR A 48 12.39 5.07 -7.83
C THR A 48 11.72 5.14 -6.46
N GLU A 49 10.42 4.81 -6.41
CA GLU A 49 9.67 4.79 -5.15
C GLU A 49 10.23 3.73 -4.19
N ILE A 50 10.71 2.61 -4.73
CA ILE A 50 11.42 1.55 -3.97
C ILE A 50 12.65 2.11 -3.25
N SER A 51 13.48 2.89 -3.96
CA SER A 51 14.66 3.53 -3.37
C SER A 51 14.27 4.60 -2.36
N ALA A 52 13.23 5.38 -2.63
CA ALA A 52 12.70 6.38 -1.71
C ALA A 52 12.21 5.72 -0.40
N PHE A 53 11.44 4.64 -0.49
CA PHE A 53 11.00 3.86 0.67
C PHE A 53 12.16 3.28 1.46
N ALA A 54 13.11 2.61 0.80
CA ALA A 54 14.27 2.02 1.48
C ALA A 54 15.06 3.08 2.27
N ARG A 55 15.29 4.25 1.67
CA ARG A 55 16.01 5.37 2.31
C ARG A 55 15.20 5.98 3.45
N GLY A 56 13.93 6.28 3.22
CA GLY A 56 13.05 6.90 4.21
C GLY A 56 12.82 5.99 5.42
N ALA A 57 12.51 4.71 5.18
CA ALA A 57 12.29 3.74 6.24
C ALA A 57 13.56 3.52 7.07
N SER A 58 14.74 3.37 6.45
CA SER A 58 16.00 3.20 7.20
C SER A 58 16.45 4.46 7.94
N HIS A 59 16.02 5.65 7.48
CA HIS A 59 16.24 6.88 8.24
C HIS A 59 15.39 6.93 9.52
N ILE A 60 14.14 6.45 9.45
CA ILE A 60 13.23 6.39 10.60
C ILE A 60 13.62 5.26 11.55
N ASN A 61 13.92 4.08 11.00
CA ASN A 61 14.35 2.90 11.74
C ASN A 61 15.53 2.23 11.02
N PRO A 62 16.78 2.42 11.50
CA PRO A 62 17.97 1.80 10.90
C PRO A 62 17.92 0.26 10.82
N GLU A 63 17.15 -0.38 11.70
CA GLU A 63 16.97 -1.84 11.78
C GLU A 63 15.89 -2.38 10.84
N VAL A 64 15.31 -1.55 9.97
CA VAL A 64 14.33 -2.03 8.99
C VAL A 64 14.98 -2.97 7.98
N ARG A 65 14.40 -4.16 7.82
CA ARG A 65 14.91 -5.20 6.91
C ARG A 65 13.92 -5.58 5.82
N THR A 66 12.64 -5.32 6.05
CA THR A 66 11.59 -5.55 5.07
C THR A 66 10.54 -4.46 5.19
N ILE A 67 10.11 -3.95 4.04
CA ILE A 67 9.05 -2.97 3.91
C ILE A 67 7.92 -3.62 3.13
N ILE A 68 6.70 -3.49 3.64
CA ILE A 68 5.47 -3.82 2.94
C ILE A 68 4.75 -2.50 2.68
N ASP A 69 4.60 -2.17 1.40
CA ASP A 69 3.85 -1.00 0.93
C ASP A 69 2.54 -1.49 0.31
N LEU A 70 1.40 -1.06 0.87
CA LEU A 70 0.07 -1.38 0.35
C LEU A 70 -0.56 -0.09 -0.18
N GLY A 71 -0.26 0.22 -1.44
CA GLY A 71 -0.81 1.36 -2.14
C GLY A 71 -2.20 1.08 -2.71
N GLY A 72 -2.84 2.12 -3.24
CA GLY A 72 -4.12 1.97 -3.95
C GLY A 72 -3.96 1.33 -5.33
N GLN A 73 -2.83 1.54 -6.00
CA GLN A 73 -2.59 1.07 -7.36
C GLN A 73 -1.77 -0.22 -7.41
N ASP A 74 -0.75 -0.30 -6.55
CA ASP A 74 0.17 -1.42 -6.46
C ASP A 74 0.51 -1.69 -4.99
N SER A 75 1.06 -2.87 -4.75
CA SER A 75 1.64 -3.27 -3.47
C SER A 75 3.05 -3.77 -3.71
N LYS A 76 3.93 -3.55 -2.73
CA LYS A 76 5.35 -3.88 -2.85
C LYS A 76 5.82 -4.55 -1.57
N VAL A 77 6.67 -5.55 -1.72
CA VAL A 77 7.49 -6.06 -0.63
C VAL A 77 8.94 -5.82 -1.01
N ILE A 78 9.67 -5.13 -0.14
CA ILE A 78 11.03 -4.65 -0.40
C ILE A 78 11.91 -5.14 0.73
N ARG A 79 12.92 -5.95 0.42
CA ARG A 79 14.00 -6.28 1.36
C ARG A 79 15.07 -5.19 1.31
N VAL A 80 15.49 -4.74 2.48
CA VAL A 80 16.36 -3.58 2.66
C VAL A 80 17.58 -3.97 3.48
N GLU A 81 18.74 -3.51 3.04
CA GLU A 81 19.99 -3.61 3.80
C GLU A 81 20.70 -2.26 3.80
N LYS A 82 21.00 -1.71 4.99
CA LYS A 82 21.70 -0.44 5.16
C LYS A 82 21.10 0.70 4.32
N GLY A 83 19.77 0.81 4.29
CA GLY A 83 19.03 1.84 3.55
C GLY A 83 19.03 1.66 2.03
N ARG A 84 19.41 0.49 1.52
CA ARG A 84 19.37 0.17 0.09
C ARG A 84 18.43 -1.00 -0.17
N PRO A 85 17.58 -0.92 -1.21
CA PRO A 85 16.79 -2.08 -1.61
C PRO A 85 17.71 -3.14 -2.20
N VAL A 86 17.65 -4.36 -1.69
CA VAL A 86 18.45 -5.50 -2.18
C VAL A 86 17.62 -6.47 -3.02
N GLN A 87 16.32 -6.58 -2.72
CA GLN A 87 15.38 -7.40 -3.47
C GLN A 87 13.99 -6.81 -3.29
N PHE A 88 13.14 -6.89 -4.32
CA PHE A 88 11.76 -6.44 -4.22
C PHE A 88 10.85 -7.25 -5.14
N VAL A 89 9.57 -7.27 -4.81
CA VAL A 89 8.50 -7.76 -5.68
C VAL A 89 7.33 -6.80 -5.57
N MET A 90 6.61 -6.63 -6.67
CA MET A 90 5.40 -5.81 -6.73
C MET A 90 4.38 -6.44 -7.68
N ASN A 91 3.12 -6.06 -7.56
CA ASN A 91 2.13 -6.32 -8.60
C ASN A 91 2.02 -5.14 -9.55
N ASP A 92 2.46 -5.37 -10.78
CA ASP A 92 2.36 -4.42 -11.87
C ASP A 92 0.98 -4.57 -12.54
N ARG A 93 0.27 -3.46 -12.74
CA ARG A 93 -0.93 -3.29 -13.61
C ARG A 93 -2.22 -3.96 -13.16
N CYS A 94 -2.17 -5.07 -12.43
CA CYS A 94 -3.38 -5.72 -11.92
C CYS A 94 -3.65 -5.24 -10.49
N ALA A 95 -4.77 -4.55 -10.27
CA ALA A 95 -5.21 -4.06 -8.95
C ALA A 95 -5.42 -5.19 -7.92
N ALA A 96 -5.37 -6.45 -8.36
CA ALA A 96 -5.33 -7.63 -7.53
C ALA A 96 -4.14 -7.59 -6.55
N GLY A 97 -4.45 -7.47 -5.26
CA GLY A 97 -3.45 -7.38 -4.20
C GLY A 97 -3.07 -5.96 -3.79
N SER A 98 -3.86 -4.94 -4.14
CA SER A 98 -3.69 -3.53 -3.73
C SER A 98 -4.92 -3.02 -2.96
N GLY A 99 -4.85 -1.81 -2.41
CA GLY A 99 -5.97 -1.14 -1.75
C GLY A 99 -7.22 -0.97 -2.64
N ASN A 100 -7.06 -0.87 -3.97
CA ASN A 100 -8.21 -0.81 -4.88
C ASN A 100 -9.03 -2.13 -4.86
N PHE A 101 -8.44 -3.28 -4.51
CA PHE A 101 -9.21 -4.51 -4.31
C PHE A 101 -10.20 -4.36 -3.15
N ILE A 102 -9.75 -3.79 -2.03
CA ILE A 102 -10.61 -3.50 -0.86
C ILE A 102 -11.67 -2.47 -1.22
N GLU A 103 -11.27 -1.37 -1.87
CA GLU A 103 -12.20 -0.30 -2.23
C GLU A 103 -13.33 -0.78 -3.14
N LYS A 104 -13.01 -1.61 -4.13
CA LYS A 104 -13.97 -2.13 -5.09
C LYS A 104 -14.92 -3.16 -4.50
N THR A 105 -14.40 -4.09 -3.71
CA THR A 105 -15.23 -5.09 -3.02
C THR A 105 -16.09 -4.45 -1.92
N ALA A 106 -15.58 -3.47 -1.17
CA ALA A 106 -16.38 -2.68 -0.24
C ALA A 106 -17.52 -1.93 -0.95
N GLN A 107 -17.23 -1.32 -2.11
CA GLN A 107 -18.24 -0.66 -2.93
C GLN A 107 -19.32 -1.64 -3.42
N ALA A 108 -18.94 -2.86 -3.83
CA ALA A 108 -19.90 -3.90 -4.21
C ALA A 108 -20.83 -4.29 -3.05
N LEU A 109 -20.32 -4.30 -1.82
CA LEU A 109 -21.10 -4.52 -0.60
C LEU A 109 -21.92 -3.28 -0.17
N GLY A 110 -21.83 -2.16 -0.88
CA GLY A 110 -22.50 -0.91 -0.53
C GLY A 110 -21.93 -0.22 0.70
N LEU A 111 -20.66 -0.47 1.04
CA LEU A 111 -19.98 0.04 2.24
C LEU A 111 -18.95 1.11 1.87
N SER A 112 -18.80 2.12 2.72
CA SER A 112 -17.60 2.97 2.71
C SER A 112 -16.38 2.20 3.25
N LEU A 113 -15.17 2.68 2.95
CA LEU A 113 -13.94 2.06 3.45
C LEU A 113 -13.85 2.04 4.99
N ASP A 114 -14.36 3.07 5.68
CA ASP A 114 -14.36 3.11 7.15
C ASP A 114 -15.34 2.08 7.74
N GLU A 115 -16.54 1.99 7.16
CA GLU A 115 -17.54 1.00 7.55
C GLU A 115 -17.03 -0.43 7.30
N PHE A 116 -16.46 -0.66 6.12
CA PHE A 116 -15.86 -1.94 5.74
C PHE A 116 -14.79 -2.36 6.75
N GLY A 117 -13.84 -1.46 7.06
CA GLY A 117 -12.77 -1.75 8.01
C GLY A 117 -13.30 -2.10 9.40
N ARG A 118 -14.26 -1.33 9.93
CA ARG A 118 -14.91 -1.63 11.21
C ARG A 118 -15.69 -2.93 11.17
N LEU A 119 -16.38 -3.21 10.07
CA LEU A 119 -17.19 -4.40 9.92
C LEU A 119 -16.32 -5.66 9.88
N ALA A 120 -15.21 -5.65 9.15
CA ALA A 120 -14.26 -6.75 9.08
C ALA A 120 -13.74 -7.16 10.48
N THR A 121 -13.50 -6.19 11.37
CA THR A 121 -13.05 -6.49 12.75
C THR A 121 -14.08 -7.21 13.63
N LYS A 122 -15.34 -7.26 13.21
CA LYS A 122 -16.42 -7.95 13.93
C LYS A 122 -16.63 -9.39 13.47
N SER A 123 -15.84 -9.87 12.51
CA SER A 123 -15.93 -11.23 12.00
C SER A 123 -15.65 -12.25 13.11
N GLY A 124 -16.45 -13.31 13.15
CA GLY A 124 -16.19 -14.47 13.99
C GLY A 124 -15.46 -15.58 13.23
N LYS A 125 -15.66 -15.64 11.90
CA LYS A 125 -15.05 -16.62 11.02
C LYS A 125 -14.99 -16.09 9.59
N PRO A 126 -13.84 -15.60 9.10
CA PRO A 126 -13.71 -15.07 7.75
C PRO A 126 -14.21 -16.07 6.69
N GLU A 127 -14.99 -15.58 5.72
CA GLU A 127 -15.37 -16.39 4.55
C GLU A 127 -14.15 -16.58 3.64
N MET A 128 -14.12 -17.73 2.96
CA MET A 128 -13.10 -17.99 1.94
C MET A 128 -13.50 -17.27 0.65
N ILE A 129 -12.56 -16.53 0.06
CA ILE A 129 -12.74 -15.85 -1.22
C ILE A 129 -11.59 -16.28 -2.13
N ASP A 130 -11.92 -17.03 -3.16
CA ASP A 130 -10.94 -17.66 -4.06
C ASP A 130 -10.52 -16.73 -5.19
N SER A 131 -11.37 -15.77 -5.56
CA SER A 131 -11.10 -14.86 -6.67
C SER A 131 -9.97 -13.89 -6.36
N LEU A 132 -8.88 -14.04 -7.13
CA LEU A 132 -7.76 -13.11 -7.12
C LEU A 132 -7.99 -11.88 -8.01
N CYS A 133 -8.85 -11.99 -9.03
CA CYS A 133 -9.21 -10.88 -9.90
C CYS A 133 -10.25 -10.01 -9.20
N VAL A 134 -10.04 -8.69 -9.12
CA VAL A 134 -10.98 -7.75 -8.47
C VAL A 134 -12.40 -7.90 -9.02
N VAL A 135 -12.54 -7.97 -10.35
CA VAL A 135 -13.85 -8.08 -11.02
C VAL A 135 -14.56 -9.40 -10.68
N MET A 136 -13.82 -10.49 -10.55
CA MET A 136 -14.39 -11.78 -10.16
C MET A 136 -14.73 -11.81 -8.67
N ALA A 137 -13.88 -11.18 -7.84
CA ALA A 137 -14.12 -11.05 -6.41
C ALA A 137 -15.38 -10.22 -6.13
N GLU A 138 -15.64 -9.15 -6.89
CA GLU A 138 -16.91 -8.40 -6.80
C GLU A 138 -18.13 -9.30 -7.00
N THR A 139 -18.12 -10.15 -8.02
CA THR A 139 -19.21 -11.10 -8.27
C THR A 139 -19.31 -12.17 -7.18
N GLU A 140 -18.18 -12.70 -6.74
CA GLU A 140 -18.11 -13.73 -5.68
C GLU A 140 -18.67 -13.20 -4.36
N VAL A 141 -18.27 -11.99 -3.93
CA VAL A 141 -18.77 -11.40 -2.67
C VAL A 141 -20.27 -11.14 -2.73
N LEU A 142 -20.80 -10.73 -3.89
CA LEU A 142 -22.24 -10.55 -4.08
C LEU A 142 -23.00 -11.89 -4.03
N SER A 143 -22.41 -12.97 -4.54
CA SER A 143 -22.97 -14.33 -4.40
C SER A 143 -23.07 -14.74 -2.94
N LEU A 144 -22.00 -14.56 -2.16
CA LEU A 144 -21.99 -14.85 -0.73
C LEU A 144 -23.07 -14.05 0.03
N VAL A 145 -23.27 -12.78 -0.34
CA VAL A 145 -24.38 -11.99 0.21
C VAL A 145 -25.74 -12.59 -0.14
N ALA A 146 -25.95 -13.00 -1.40
CA ALA A 146 -27.20 -13.62 -1.84
C ALA A 146 -27.47 -14.98 -1.16
N GLU A 147 -26.42 -15.71 -0.78
CA GLU A 147 -26.49 -16.93 0.02
C GLU A 147 -26.78 -16.67 1.51
N GLY A 148 -26.88 -15.41 1.93
CA GLY A 148 -27.17 -15.02 3.31
C GLY A 148 -25.97 -15.12 4.24
N LYS A 149 -24.74 -15.13 3.71
CA LYS A 149 -23.52 -15.13 4.52
C LYS A 149 -23.39 -13.83 5.31
N ASN A 150 -22.71 -13.91 6.46
CA ASN A 150 -22.53 -12.76 7.32
C ASN A 150 -21.58 -11.73 6.67
N LEU A 151 -22.01 -10.47 6.58
CA LEU A 151 -21.23 -9.40 5.94
C LEU A 151 -19.87 -9.13 6.62
N ALA A 152 -19.77 -9.31 7.94
CA ALA A 152 -18.50 -9.16 8.65
C ALA A 152 -17.51 -10.26 8.28
N ASP A 153 -18.01 -11.49 8.13
CA ASP A 153 -17.20 -12.63 7.72
C ASP A 153 -16.75 -12.51 6.26
N ILE A 154 -17.61 -12.01 5.36
CA ILE A 154 -17.23 -11.65 3.98
C ILE A 154 -16.15 -10.55 3.98
N ALA A 155 -16.35 -9.47 4.74
CA ALA A 155 -15.40 -8.35 4.80
C ALA A 155 -14.02 -8.78 5.33
N ALA A 156 -13.99 -9.65 6.35
CA ALA A 156 -12.74 -10.24 6.83
C ALA A 156 -12.11 -11.18 5.79
N GLY A 157 -12.91 -11.97 5.08
CA GLY A 157 -12.45 -12.83 3.99
C GLY A 157 -11.73 -12.06 2.88
N ILE A 158 -12.25 -10.88 2.53
CA ILE A 158 -11.64 -9.95 1.56
C ILE A 158 -10.26 -9.49 2.07
N CYS A 159 -10.15 -9.07 3.33
CA CYS A 159 -8.88 -8.69 3.95
C CYS A 159 -7.89 -9.86 3.95
N ASP A 160 -8.34 -11.05 4.30
CA ASP A 160 -7.55 -12.27 4.33
C ASP A 160 -6.98 -12.63 2.96
N THR A 161 -7.78 -12.49 1.89
CA THR A 161 -7.32 -12.69 0.52
C THR A 161 -6.21 -11.71 0.13
N LEU A 162 -6.32 -10.44 0.55
CA LEU A 162 -5.25 -9.47 0.37
C LEU A 162 -3.99 -9.84 1.17
N ILE A 163 -4.14 -10.23 2.43
CA ILE A 163 -3.02 -10.62 3.30
C ILE A 163 -2.28 -11.83 2.71
N ARG A 164 -3.00 -12.89 2.31
CA ARG A 164 -2.41 -14.08 1.66
C ARG A 164 -1.59 -13.71 0.44
N ARG A 165 -2.05 -12.75 -0.35
CA ARG A 165 -1.32 -12.26 -1.53
C ARG A 165 0.00 -11.61 -1.17
N ILE A 166 -0.02 -10.72 -0.18
CA ILE A 166 1.17 -10.01 0.29
C ILE A 166 2.15 -10.96 0.98
N ALA A 167 1.65 -11.94 1.73
CA ALA A 167 2.47 -13.01 2.27
C ALA A 167 3.17 -13.81 1.16
N GLY A 168 2.47 -14.10 0.05
CA GLY A 168 3.05 -14.73 -1.12
C GLY A 168 4.18 -13.91 -1.77
N PHE A 169 4.07 -12.58 -1.76
CA PHE A 169 5.17 -11.69 -2.19
C PHE A 169 6.38 -11.82 -1.26
N GLY A 170 6.16 -11.78 0.05
CA GLY A 170 7.21 -11.99 1.04
C GLY A 170 7.91 -13.34 0.88
N ALA A 171 7.16 -14.41 0.68
CA ALA A 171 7.69 -15.76 0.49
C ALA A 171 8.62 -15.86 -0.74
N ARG A 172 8.30 -15.16 -1.84
CA ARG A 172 9.09 -15.19 -3.08
C ARG A 172 10.46 -14.53 -2.95
N ILE A 173 10.55 -13.46 -2.15
CA ILE A 173 11.79 -12.69 -2.02
C ILE A 173 12.55 -12.99 -0.73
N GLY A 174 11.99 -13.82 0.15
CA GLY A 174 12.49 -14.03 1.50
C GLY A 174 12.22 -12.81 2.37
N VAL A 175 11.46 -13.00 3.44
CA VAL A 175 11.32 -12.00 4.50
C VAL A 175 12.49 -12.20 5.46
N ALA A 176 13.14 -11.13 5.89
CA ALA A 176 14.29 -11.28 6.77
C ALA A 176 13.84 -11.81 8.14
N GLU A 177 14.35 -12.97 8.57
CA GLU A 177 13.94 -13.65 9.81
C GLU A 177 14.06 -12.74 11.02
N GLU A 178 13.04 -12.68 11.88
CA GLU A 178 13.09 -11.94 13.13
C GLU A 178 14.31 -12.36 13.96
N GLN A 179 15.29 -11.45 14.13
CA GLN A 179 16.30 -11.68 15.16
C GLN A 179 15.55 -11.62 16.48
N ARG A 180 15.55 -12.73 17.24
CA ARG A 180 14.92 -12.83 18.56
C ARG A 180 15.39 -11.68 19.44
N GLY A 181 14.59 -10.63 19.46
CA GLY A 181 14.69 -9.44 20.31
C GLY A 181 13.29 -9.12 20.81
N ASP A 182 13.18 -8.12 21.69
CA ASP A 182 11.95 -7.72 22.38
C ASP A 182 10.70 -7.76 21.46
N PRO A 183 9.70 -8.63 21.76
CA PRO A 183 8.47 -8.77 20.98
C PRO A 183 7.68 -7.47 20.77
N ALA A 184 7.92 -6.45 21.60
CA ALA A 184 7.30 -5.13 21.46
C ALA A 184 7.83 -4.32 20.25
N GLN A 185 8.91 -4.78 19.59
CA GLN A 185 9.56 -4.03 18.51
C GLN A 185 9.39 -4.65 17.13
N SER A 186 8.89 -5.88 17.02
CA SER A 186 9.06 -6.69 15.81
C SER A 186 8.00 -6.50 14.72
N HIS A 187 6.84 -5.94 15.03
CA HIS A 187 5.73 -5.76 14.07
C HIS A 187 5.13 -4.36 14.11
N ARG A 188 5.98 -3.34 14.21
CA ARG A 188 5.50 -1.96 14.23
C ARG A 188 5.07 -1.50 12.84
N CYS A 189 3.76 -1.35 12.63
CA CYS A 189 3.24 -0.68 11.44
C CYS A 189 3.51 0.83 11.57
N TYR A 190 4.44 1.34 10.77
CA TYR A 190 4.72 2.77 10.73
C TYR A 190 3.59 3.53 10.02
N ARG A 191 3.00 4.51 10.69
CA ARG A 191 2.15 5.50 10.03
C ARG A 191 2.93 6.75 9.66
N PRO A 192 2.63 7.38 8.50
CA PRO A 192 3.23 8.66 8.09
C PRO A 192 3.08 9.80 9.12
N GLU A 193 2.16 9.70 10.09
CA GLU A 193 2.01 10.65 11.20
C GLU A 193 3.03 10.47 12.35
N GLY A 194 4.02 9.59 12.19
CA GLY A 194 5.10 9.40 13.18
C GLY A 194 4.69 8.57 14.40
N ARG A 195 3.62 7.78 14.29
CA ARG A 195 3.21 6.81 15.32
C ARG A 195 3.33 5.40 14.78
N TYR A 196 3.90 4.52 15.59
CA TYR A 196 3.78 3.08 15.39
C TYR A 196 2.47 2.61 16.00
N LEU A 197 1.74 1.72 15.32
CA LEU A 197 0.62 0.98 15.91
C LEU A 197 1.13 -0.01 16.95
#